data_AF-A0A954ELZ4-F1
#
_entry.id   AF-A0A954ELZ4-F1
#
_cell.length_a   1.000
_cell.length_b   1.000
_cell.length_c   1.000
_cell.angle_alpha   90.00
_cell.angle_beta   90.00
_cell.angle_gamma   90.00
#
_symmetry.space_group_name_H-M   'P 1'
#
loop_
_entity.id
_entity.type
_entity.pdbx_description
1 polymer ?
#
loop_
_entity_poly.entity_id
_entity_poly.type
_entity_poly.pdbx_seq_one_letter_code
_entity_poly.pdbx_strand_id
1 'polypeptide(L)'
;MSRIITAIVLLASLVSQRSARADDIATPDASGNKPVAVRVDIRAQYALTHPGDPNQGRLLFQDQERTRCMVCHQLGRYGGNVGPALNGIGGKFDRPHLIESLLEPSREIVEGYNVTNLALKDGRVLSGIVKQESRVDLMLVDAQAEWHRVQLTDIEERVVSKVSLMPEGLIKNLTKEEFTDLIAYLESQRYGGGSPGANLAGAYSFPEGFTVSTVATGITAAATFEVLPDGRVLICEQNGFVRVAKDGRLLPEPALEVDVERNRERGLLGVTIDPNFPEKPYVYLCRVRQYPYTHHVVSRWTMKGDKIDPNSEVVLLEGDNQGRIGGSDPASAQGGALHFGPDGCLYISLGEQTAAPHARSINSLLGKILRINPDGSIPKDNPFYEQTTDKYRSIWAKGLRNPYSFAIRPGTNSLYVTDVGGRFEELNVVNVGDDMGWPSYDHGPTSTAFVSPIHYYQRSCICGAAFSTPSWPEPYRNKFFFADFTQGWIRMLDPDKPEDYSTFGEGLRRPVDLRFGADGRMYILVRNAWVLDRWTTQGTGSLVSVQYTGTARDKVAAEPGNSAKR
;
A
#
# COMPACT_ATOMS: atom_id res chain seq x y z
N MET A 1 50.87 9.00 48.87
CA MET A 1 50.72 9.54 50.24
C MET A 1 49.88 10.80 50.15
N SER A 2 48.58 10.71 50.44
CA SER A 2 47.85 11.42 51.53
C SER A 2 46.87 12.42 50.90
N ARG A 3 45.58 12.10 50.69
CA ARG A 3 44.41 12.07 51.61
C ARG A 3 43.99 13.46 52.15
N ILE A 4 42.67 13.74 52.07
CA ILE A 4 41.72 14.35 53.05
C ILE A 4 40.62 15.15 52.27
N ILE A 5 39.37 14.66 52.08
CA ILE A 5 38.16 14.55 52.97
C ILE A 5 37.31 15.87 52.98
N THR A 6 36.14 15.91 52.31
CA THR A 6 34.73 15.82 52.84
C THR A 6 34.19 17.14 53.45
N ALA A 7 33.31 17.93 52.80
CA ALA A 7 31.82 17.90 52.65
C ALA A 7 31.00 18.52 53.83
N ILE A 8 29.87 19.21 53.47
CA ILE A 8 28.60 19.49 54.24
C ILE A 8 28.66 20.73 55.19
N VAL A 9 27.75 21.76 55.26
CA VAL A 9 26.34 21.95 54.84
C VAL A 9 25.75 23.39 55.13
N LEU A 10 24.64 23.75 54.44
CA LEU A 10 23.55 24.77 54.68
C LEU A 10 23.91 26.28 54.91
N LEU A 11 23.20 27.33 54.46
CA LEU A 11 21.74 27.57 54.34
C LEU A 11 21.37 28.81 53.44
N ALA A 12 20.22 28.70 52.75
CA ALA A 12 19.38 29.59 51.93
C ALA A 12 19.47 31.15 51.95
N SER A 13 19.28 31.77 50.76
CA SER A 13 18.12 32.67 50.44
C SER A 13 18.08 33.14 48.97
N LEU A 14 17.00 32.74 48.26
CA LEU A 14 16.25 33.31 47.13
C LEU A 14 16.81 34.49 46.29
N VAL A 15 16.88 34.33 44.94
CA VAL A 15 16.16 35.16 43.91
C VAL A 15 16.09 34.40 42.55
N SER A 16 14.85 34.06 42.15
CA SER A 16 14.18 34.10 40.83
C SER A 16 14.85 33.67 39.49
N GLN A 17 14.33 32.56 38.96
CA GLN A 17 13.72 32.33 37.61
C GLN A 17 14.54 32.42 36.30
N ARG A 18 14.68 31.26 35.63
CA ARG A 18 14.06 30.97 34.31
C ARG A 18 14.03 29.45 33.99
N SER A 19 12.83 28.89 34.07
CA SER A 19 12.22 27.86 33.18
C SER A 19 13.04 26.64 32.72
N ALA A 20 12.93 25.54 33.48
CA ALA A 20 12.86 24.19 32.92
C ALA A 20 11.42 23.68 33.11
N ARG A 21 10.73 23.26 32.05
CA ARG A 21 9.44 22.58 32.12
C ARG A 21 9.68 21.07 32.12
N ALA A 22 9.06 20.41 33.09
CA ALA A 22 9.16 18.99 33.40
C ALA A 22 8.15 18.14 32.60
N ASP A 23 8.49 16.87 32.55
CA ASP A 23 7.92 15.74 31.83
C ASP A 23 6.47 15.33 32.18
N ASP A 24 5.86 14.65 31.19
CA ASP A 24 5.01 13.46 31.25
C ASP A 24 4.19 13.15 32.53
N ILE A 25 2.86 13.16 32.40
CA ILE A 25 2.01 12.17 33.08
C ILE A 25 0.88 11.74 32.12
N ALA A 26 0.99 10.53 31.58
CA ALA A 26 -0.15 9.72 31.12
C ALA A 26 0.02 8.32 31.74
N THR A 27 -1.06 7.81 32.33
CA THR A 27 -1.09 6.49 33.00
C THR A 27 -0.97 5.34 32.01
N PRO A 28 -0.31 4.21 32.36
CA PRO A 28 -0.09 3.10 31.44
C PRO A 28 -1.34 2.21 31.30
N ASP A 29 -1.60 1.69 30.10
CA ASP A 29 -2.43 0.51 29.91
C ASP A 29 -1.64 -0.79 30.15
N ALA A 30 -2.35 -1.91 30.27
CA ALA A 30 -1.85 -3.19 30.76
C ALA A 30 -0.85 -3.94 29.83
N SER A 31 -0.30 -3.27 28.82
CA SER A 31 0.70 -3.84 27.89
C SER A 31 2.10 -3.21 27.98
N GLY A 32 2.27 -2.17 28.79
CA GLY A 32 3.60 -1.58 29.08
C GLY A 32 4.28 -0.86 27.92
N ASN A 33 3.65 -0.75 26.75
CA ASN A 33 4.18 0.04 25.64
C ASN A 33 3.68 1.48 25.73
N LYS A 34 4.61 2.42 25.97
CA LYS A 34 4.32 3.85 25.75
C LYS A 34 4.04 4.06 24.25
N PRO A 35 2.97 4.78 23.87
CA PRO A 35 2.81 5.23 22.49
C PRO A 35 4.02 6.10 22.13
N VAL A 36 4.76 5.72 21.09
CA VAL A 36 5.80 6.58 20.55
C VAL A 36 5.10 7.78 19.92
N ALA A 37 5.20 8.94 20.57
CA ALA A 37 4.79 10.20 19.98
C ALA A 37 5.71 10.47 18.78
N VAL A 38 5.27 10.09 17.58
CA VAL A 38 5.93 10.46 16.33
C VAL A 38 5.88 11.98 16.25
N ARG A 39 7.02 12.65 16.49
CA ARG A 39 7.16 14.07 16.15
C ARG A 39 7.10 14.16 14.63
N VAL A 40 5.91 14.44 14.10
CA VAL A 40 5.71 14.66 12.67
C VAL A 40 6.55 15.86 12.26
N ASP A 41 7.52 15.64 11.37
CA ASP A 41 8.33 16.72 10.81
C ASP A 41 7.40 17.70 10.08
N ILE A 42 7.46 18.97 10.43
CA ILE A 42 6.58 20.00 9.83
C ILE A 42 6.76 20.09 8.31
N ARG A 43 7.95 19.75 7.79
CA ARG A 43 8.23 19.68 6.36
C ARG A 43 7.51 18.49 5.73
N ALA A 44 7.47 17.33 6.38
CA ALA A 44 6.70 16.18 5.91
C ALA A 44 5.21 16.53 5.79
N GLN A 45 4.64 17.10 6.86
CA GLN A 45 3.23 17.46 6.91
C GLN A 45 2.87 18.51 5.84
N TYR A 46 3.72 19.53 5.69
CA TYR A 46 3.51 20.56 4.69
C TYR A 46 3.68 20.02 3.27
N ALA A 47 4.75 19.26 3.00
CA ALA A 47 4.99 18.66 1.71
C ALA A 47 3.89 17.68 1.30
N LEU A 48 3.33 16.89 2.23
CA LEU A 48 2.23 15.99 1.91
C LEU A 48 0.97 16.70 1.40
N THR A 49 0.76 17.96 1.78
CA THR A 49 -0.49 18.71 1.55
C THR A 49 -0.34 19.89 0.58
N HIS A 50 0.89 20.23 0.18
CA HIS A 50 1.18 21.33 -0.74
C HIS A 50 1.91 20.82 -2.00
N PRO A 51 1.58 21.35 -3.19
CA PRO A 51 2.14 20.87 -4.45
C PRO A 51 3.64 21.19 -4.62
N GLY A 52 4.08 22.38 -4.18
CA GLY A 52 5.44 22.90 -4.41
C GLY A 52 5.66 23.42 -5.84
N ASP A 53 6.80 24.10 -6.07
CA ASP A 53 7.28 24.57 -7.37
C ASP A 53 8.48 23.72 -7.85
N PRO A 54 8.31 22.89 -8.90
CA PRO A 54 9.40 22.08 -9.47
C PRO A 54 10.60 22.90 -9.97
N ASN A 55 10.41 24.16 -10.37
CA ASN A 55 11.50 25.01 -10.84
C ASN A 55 12.40 25.45 -9.68
N GLN A 56 11.81 25.80 -8.52
CA GLN A 56 12.57 26.10 -7.31
C GLN A 56 13.23 24.83 -6.77
N GLY A 57 12.51 23.70 -6.79
CA GLY A 57 13.07 22.41 -6.40
C GLY A 57 14.28 21.99 -7.23
N ARG A 58 14.29 22.32 -8.53
CA ARG A 58 15.45 22.11 -9.40
C ARG A 58 16.66 22.89 -8.92
N LEU A 59 16.49 24.16 -8.55
CA LEU A 59 17.59 24.99 -8.04
C LEU A 59 18.14 24.40 -6.74
N LEU A 60 17.25 23.97 -5.85
CA LEU A 60 17.64 23.31 -4.60
C LEU A 60 18.38 22.01 -4.87
N PHE A 61 17.93 21.15 -5.79
CA PHE A 61 18.64 19.91 -6.15
C PHE A 61 20.05 20.16 -6.69
N GLN A 62 20.24 21.27 -7.41
CA GLN A 62 21.51 21.67 -8.02
C GLN A 62 22.45 22.40 -7.05
N ASP A 63 21.95 22.80 -5.88
CA ASP A 63 22.71 23.53 -4.87
C ASP A 63 23.76 22.62 -4.21
N GLN A 64 25.04 22.90 -4.48
CA GLN A 64 26.18 22.12 -3.95
C GLN A 64 26.66 22.57 -2.57
N GLU A 65 26.00 23.54 -1.95
CA GLU A 65 26.32 24.00 -0.60
C GLU A 65 25.25 23.54 0.39
N ARG A 66 23.97 23.72 0.03
CA ARG A 66 22.83 23.45 0.92
C ARG A 66 22.35 22.00 0.87
N THR A 67 22.05 21.47 -0.31
CA THR A 67 21.43 20.13 -0.45
C THR A 67 22.40 19.08 -0.96
N ARG A 68 23.35 19.45 -1.84
CA ARG A 68 24.40 18.56 -2.37
C ARG A 68 23.86 17.30 -3.06
N CYS A 69 22.59 17.27 -3.48
CA CYS A 69 21.98 16.09 -4.08
C CYS A 69 22.75 15.60 -5.32
N MET A 70 23.18 16.53 -6.18
CA MET A 70 23.97 16.22 -7.39
C MET A 70 25.37 15.65 -7.12
N VAL A 71 25.92 15.79 -5.90
CA VAL A 71 27.22 15.19 -5.55
C VAL A 71 27.11 13.67 -5.59
N CYS A 72 25.98 13.11 -5.12
CA CYS A 72 25.79 11.67 -5.02
C CYS A 72 24.92 11.11 -6.15
N HIS A 73 23.94 11.86 -6.63
CA HIS A 73 22.91 11.36 -7.54
C HIS A 73 23.04 11.90 -8.96
N GLN A 74 22.88 11.00 -9.93
CA GLN A 74 22.85 11.34 -11.35
C GLN A 74 21.42 11.66 -11.81
N LEU A 75 21.27 12.72 -12.61
CA LEU A 75 20.05 13.08 -13.32
C LEU A 75 20.40 13.56 -14.74
N GLY A 76 19.83 12.89 -15.73
CA GLY A 76 20.27 12.95 -17.11
C GLY A 76 21.74 12.54 -17.23
N ARG A 77 22.55 13.46 -17.76
CA ARG A 77 24.01 13.29 -17.93
C ARG A 77 24.84 14.00 -16.85
N TYR A 78 24.21 14.56 -15.82
CA TYR A 78 24.87 15.38 -14.81
C TYR A 78 24.74 14.76 -13.41
N GLY A 79 25.70 15.06 -12.53
CA GLY A 79 25.73 14.57 -11.14
C GLY A 79 26.70 13.40 -10.91
N GLY A 80 26.74 12.89 -9.68
CA GLY A 80 27.60 11.78 -9.26
C GLY A 80 26.97 10.40 -9.36
N ASN A 81 27.75 9.36 -9.05
CA ASN A 81 27.34 7.95 -9.14
C ASN A 81 27.58 7.17 -7.82
N VAL A 82 27.57 7.90 -6.69
CA VAL A 82 27.65 7.30 -5.35
C VAL A 82 26.30 6.65 -5.04
N GLY A 83 25.23 7.46 -5.09
CA GLY A 83 23.84 7.04 -4.91
C GLY A 83 23.19 6.60 -6.23
N PRO A 84 21.95 6.07 -6.17
CA PRO A 84 21.23 5.64 -7.36
C PRO A 84 20.91 6.80 -8.30
N ALA A 85 20.90 6.53 -9.60
CA ALA A 85 20.42 7.49 -10.59
C ALA A 85 18.93 7.80 -10.35
N LEU A 86 18.57 9.07 -10.44
CA LEU A 86 17.22 9.57 -10.16
C LEU A 86 16.39 9.80 -11.43
N ASN A 87 16.88 9.35 -12.57
CA ASN A 87 16.10 9.40 -13.81
C ASN A 87 14.83 8.56 -13.66
N GLY A 88 13.68 9.17 -13.92
CA GLY A 88 12.40 8.47 -13.75
C GLY A 88 11.99 8.27 -12.29
N ILE A 89 12.65 8.88 -11.30
CA ILE A 89 12.36 8.68 -9.88
C ILE A 89 10.94 9.10 -9.50
N GLY A 90 10.46 10.22 -10.03
CA GLY A 90 9.06 10.64 -9.88
C GLY A 90 8.11 9.72 -10.64
N GLY A 91 8.64 8.96 -11.59
CA GLY A 91 8.00 7.83 -12.27
C GLY A 91 8.07 6.54 -11.47
N LYS A 92 8.89 6.44 -10.41
CA LYS A 92 9.21 5.21 -9.67
C LYS A 92 8.59 5.18 -8.26
N PHE A 93 8.58 6.30 -7.57
CA PHE A 93 8.08 6.38 -6.19
C PHE A 93 6.96 7.41 -6.04
N ASP A 94 6.13 7.24 -5.03
CA ASP A 94 5.09 8.20 -4.66
C ASP A 94 5.64 9.30 -3.74
N ARG A 95 4.82 10.34 -3.53
CA ARG A 95 5.23 11.51 -2.74
C ARG A 95 5.61 11.17 -1.30
N PRO A 96 4.85 10.34 -0.54
CA PRO A 96 5.25 9.91 0.80
C PRO A 96 6.60 9.19 0.83
N HIS A 97 6.88 8.31 -0.13
CA HIS A 97 8.18 7.64 -0.19
C HIS A 97 9.32 8.63 -0.45
N LEU A 98 9.12 9.60 -1.35
CA LEU A 98 10.13 10.63 -1.60
C LEU A 98 10.37 11.48 -0.35
N ILE A 99 9.30 11.89 0.34
CA ILE A 99 9.39 12.66 1.59
C ILE A 99 10.16 11.86 2.66
N GLU A 100 9.78 10.60 2.87
CA GLU A 100 10.43 9.73 3.85
C GLU A 100 11.89 9.47 3.50
N SER A 101 12.21 9.20 2.24
CA SER A 101 13.59 8.96 1.79
C SER A 101 14.53 10.15 2.06
N LEU A 102 14.01 11.38 1.97
CA LEU A 102 14.81 12.58 2.26
C LEU A 102 14.91 12.89 3.76
N LEU A 103 13.90 12.52 4.55
CA LEU A 103 13.85 12.76 6.00
C LEU A 103 14.58 11.67 6.80
N GLU A 104 14.42 10.42 6.40
CA GLU A 104 14.88 9.21 7.09
C GLU A 104 15.64 8.27 6.12
N PRO A 105 16.77 8.70 5.52
CA PRO A 105 17.46 7.94 4.46
C PRO A 105 17.98 6.56 4.88
N SER A 106 18.16 6.31 6.18
CA SER A 106 18.59 5.01 6.72
C SER A 106 17.42 4.04 6.97
N ARG A 107 16.17 4.49 6.86
CA ARG A 107 15.00 3.67 7.13
C ARG A 107 14.84 2.53 6.13
N GLU A 108 15.04 2.85 4.85
CA GLU A 108 15.03 1.88 3.76
C GLU A 108 16.19 2.20 2.81
N ILE A 109 17.13 1.27 2.68
CA ILE A 109 18.30 1.42 1.79
C ILE A 109 18.09 0.51 0.59
N VAL A 110 18.12 1.11 -0.61
CA VAL A 110 17.98 0.38 -1.87
C VAL A 110 19.07 -0.69 -1.98
N GLU A 111 18.67 -1.90 -2.42
CA GLU A 111 19.61 -2.99 -2.67
C GLU A 111 20.75 -2.57 -3.60
N GLY A 112 21.98 -2.98 -3.28
CA GLY A 112 23.19 -2.53 -3.98
C GLY A 112 23.73 -1.16 -3.53
N TYR A 113 23.06 -0.48 -2.59
CA TYR A 113 23.52 0.79 -2.00
C TYR A 113 23.74 0.70 -0.49
N ASN A 114 23.73 -0.50 0.08
CA ASN A 114 24.09 -0.72 1.48
C ASN A 114 25.56 -0.38 1.74
N VAL A 115 25.81 0.30 2.84
CA VAL A 115 27.17 0.61 3.28
C VAL A 115 27.79 -0.66 3.84
N THR A 116 28.95 -1.02 3.32
CA THR A 116 29.74 -2.13 3.81
C THR A 116 30.95 -1.57 4.55
N ASN A 117 31.10 -1.96 5.81
CA ASN A 117 32.28 -1.70 6.62
C ASN A 117 33.23 -2.89 6.48
N LEU A 118 34.45 -2.62 6.02
CA LEU A 118 35.52 -3.60 5.88
C LEU A 118 36.60 -3.30 6.91
N ALA A 119 36.82 -4.23 7.84
CA ALA A 119 38.04 -4.23 8.65
C ALA A 119 39.12 -4.98 7.88
N LEU A 120 40.26 -4.32 7.64
CA LEU A 120 41.39 -4.89 6.91
C LEU A 120 42.45 -5.39 7.89
N LYS A 121 43.22 -6.40 7.46
CA LYS A 121 44.31 -6.99 8.26
C LYS A 121 45.44 -6.03 8.61
N ASP A 122 45.54 -4.91 7.91
CA ASP A 122 46.51 -3.85 8.20
C ASP A 122 46.01 -2.84 9.26
N GLY A 123 44.83 -3.08 9.82
CA GLY A 123 44.21 -2.25 10.85
C GLY A 123 43.36 -1.10 10.33
N ARG A 124 43.27 -0.89 9.00
CA ARG A 124 42.37 0.11 8.42
C ARG A 124 40.92 -0.37 8.40
N VAL A 125 40.00 0.59 8.53
CA VAL A 125 38.57 0.37 8.30
C VAL A 125 38.14 1.22 7.11
N LEU A 126 37.52 0.58 6.12
CA LEU A 126 36.94 1.27 4.96
C LEU A 126 35.42 1.11 4.99
N SER A 127 34.71 2.22 4.76
CA SER A 127 33.26 2.26 4.74
C SER A 127 32.77 2.83 3.42
N GLY A 128 31.98 2.06 2.68
CA GLY A 128 31.44 2.51 1.39
C GLY A 128 30.48 1.52 0.76
N ILE A 129 29.97 1.88 -0.41
CA ILE A 129 29.06 1.05 -1.20
C ILE A 129 29.88 0.17 -2.14
N VAL A 130 29.67 -1.14 -2.08
CA VAL A 130 30.30 -2.09 -3.00
C VAL A 130 29.67 -1.95 -4.38
N LYS A 131 30.47 -1.53 -5.36
CA LYS A 131 30.01 -1.34 -6.75
C LYS A 131 30.43 -2.49 -7.67
N GLN A 132 31.50 -3.18 -7.32
CA GLN A 132 32.00 -4.33 -8.07
C GLN A 132 32.71 -5.28 -7.12
N GLU A 133 32.52 -6.58 -7.35
CA GLU A 133 33.21 -7.64 -6.63
C GLU A 133 33.59 -8.74 -7.64
N SER A 134 34.85 -9.15 -7.64
CA SER A 134 35.38 -10.23 -8.48
C SER A 134 35.76 -11.43 -7.60
N ARG A 135 36.47 -12.41 -8.15
CA ARG A 135 37.01 -13.52 -7.34
C ARG A 135 38.23 -13.14 -6.51
N VAL A 136 38.83 -11.96 -6.75
CA VAL A 136 40.12 -11.57 -6.15
C VAL A 136 40.06 -10.24 -5.41
N ASP A 137 39.18 -9.33 -5.82
CA ASP A 137 39.08 -8.00 -5.24
C ASP A 137 37.64 -7.49 -5.18
N LEU A 138 37.47 -6.43 -4.40
CA LEU A 138 36.25 -5.69 -4.22
C LEU A 138 36.54 -4.21 -4.43
N MET A 139 35.65 -3.51 -5.15
CA MET A 139 35.68 -2.07 -5.33
C MET A 139 34.51 -1.44 -4.60
N LEU A 140 34.81 -0.51 -3.69
CA LEU A 140 33.83 0.28 -2.96
C LEU A 140 34.02 1.77 -3.23
N VAL A 141 32.92 2.53 -3.16
CA VAL A 141 32.93 3.99 -3.22
C VAL A 141 32.46 4.57 -1.89
N ASP A 142 33.19 5.54 -1.34
CA ASP A 142 32.86 6.17 -0.06
C ASP A 142 31.94 7.39 -0.19
N ALA A 143 31.63 8.04 0.94
CA ALA A 143 30.76 9.22 1.01
C ALA A 143 31.34 10.45 0.28
N GLN A 144 32.65 10.46 0.04
CA GLN A 144 33.38 11.52 -0.66
C GLN A 144 33.47 11.24 -2.17
N ALA A 145 32.86 10.15 -2.64
CA ALA A 145 32.96 9.64 -4.01
C ALA A 145 34.34 9.09 -4.39
N GLU A 146 35.18 8.75 -3.40
CA GLU A 146 36.50 8.13 -3.64
C GLU A 146 36.36 6.62 -3.77
N TRP A 147 37.12 6.05 -4.71
CA TRP A 147 37.11 4.63 -5.02
C TRP A 147 38.24 3.89 -4.31
N HIS A 148 37.90 2.82 -3.60
CA HIS A 148 38.86 1.96 -2.92
C HIS A 148 38.79 0.56 -3.50
N ARG A 149 39.95 0.03 -3.92
CA ARG A 149 40.11 -1.36 -4.34
C ARG A 149 40.78 -2.13 -3.22
N VAL A 150 40.13 -3.20 -2.77
CA VAL A 150 40.57 -4.04 -1.65
C VAL A 150 40.69 -5.47 -2.15
N GLN A 151 41.83 -6.14 -1.92
CA GLN A 151 41.90 -7.56 -2.20
C GLN A 151 41.10 -8.34 -1.17
N LEU A 152 40.34 -9.35 -1.62
CA LEU A 152 39.49 -10.14 -0.73
C LEU A 152 40.31 -10.86 0.36
N THR A 153 41.58 -11.15 0.08
CA THR A 153 42.53 -11.75 1.05
C THR A 153 42.94 -10.81 2.17
N ASP A 154 42.76 -9.49 2.00
CA ASP A 154 43.16 -8.46 2.96
C ASP A 154 42.02 -8.10 3.92
N ILE A 155 40.80 -8.60 3.67
CA ILE A 155 39.61 -8.38 4.50
C ILE A 155 39.64 -9.35 5.68
N GLU A 156 39.56 -8.81 6.89
CA GLU A 156 39.41 -9.56 8.14
C GLU A 156 37.92 -9.72 8.49
N GLU A 157 37.14 -8.64 8.38
CA GLU A 157 35.71 -8.63 8.69
C GLU A 157 34.93 -7.78 7.68
N ARG A 158 33.72 -8.24 7.32
CA ARG A 158 32.78 -7.53 6.45
C ARG A 158 31.42 -7.44 7.13
N VAL A 159 30.97 -6.20 7.40
CA VAL A 159 29.68 -5.94 8.03
C VAL A 159 28.86 -4.99 7.15
N VAL A 160 27.63 -5.38 6.85
CA VAL A 160 26.66 -4.51 6.19
C VAL A 160 25.99 -3.61 7.24
N SER A 161 26.13 -2.30 7.07
CA SER A 161 25.55 -1.29 7.95
C SER A 161 24.05 -1.08 7.66
N LYS A 162 23.28 -0.74 8.70
CA LYS A 162 21.89 -0.28 8.58
C LYS A 162 21.77 1.23 8.36
N VAL A 163 22.90 1.94 8.32
CA VAL A 163 22.96 3.40 8.14
C VAL A 163 23.33 3.70 6.70
N SER A 164 22.57 4.59 6.06
CA SER A 164 22.80 5.01 4.67
C SER A 164 24.02 5.93 4.52
N LEU A 165 24.65 5.94 3.33
CA LEU A 165 25.61 6.99 2.97
C LEU A 165 24.93 8.35 2.73
N MET A 166 23.63 8.37 2.44
CA MET A 166 22.88 9.62 2.32
C MET A 166 22.79 10.28 3.72
N PRO A 167 23.38 11.49 3.92
CA PRO A 167 23.48 12.07 5.25
C PRO A 167 22.13 12.40 5.87
N GLU A 168 21.94 12.03 7.14
CA GLU A 168 20.78 12.48 7.90
C GLU A 168 20.79 14.00 8.10
N GLY A 169 19.64 14.62 7.88
CA GLY A 169 19.49 16.06 8.10
C GLY A 169 20.08 16.94 7.00
N LEU A 170 20.39 16.39 5.83
CA LEU A 170 20.71 17.14 4.60
C LEU A 170 19.71 18.27 4.33
N ILE A 171 18.46 18.03 4.67
CA ILE A 171 17.34 18.97 4.47
C ILE A 171 17.01 19.84 5.69
N LYS A 172 17.81 19.77 6.78
CA LYS A 172 17.54 20.52 8.02
C LYS A 172 17.50 22.04 7.80
N ASN A 173 18.28 22.52 6.84
CA ASN A 173 18.39 23.94 6.47
C ASN A 173 17.40 24.36 5.37
N LEU A 174 16.45 23.50 5.02
CA LEU A 174 15.35 23.85 4.12
C LEU A 174 14.14 24.29 4.96
N THR A 175 13.46 25.34 4.51
CA THR A 175 12.11 25.63 4.99
C THR A 175 11.15 24.53 4.55
N LYS A 176 9.93 24.53 5.11
CA LYS A 176 8.88 23.58 4.68
C LYS A 176 8.48 23.80 3.22
N GLU A 177 8.49 25.04 2.75
CA GLU A 177 8.24 25.41 1.35
C GLU A 177 9.36 24.89 0.44
N GLU A 178 10.62 25.17 0.77
CA GLU A 178 11.77 24.70 -0.03
C GLU A 178 11.84 23.17 -0.10
N PHE A 179 11.57 22.48 1.01
CA PHE A 179 11.49 21.03 1.02
C PHE A 179 10.38 20.52 0.08
N THR A 180 9.21 21.16 0.12
CA THR A 180 8.08 20.83 -0.76
C THR A 180 8.43 21.02 -2.24
N ASP A 181 9.14 22.10 -2.56
CA ASP A 181 9.61 22.39 -3.91
C ASP A 181 10.57 21.31 -4.40
N LEU A 182 11.51 20.88 -3.56
CA LEU A 182 12.44 19.80 -3.87
C LEU A 182 11.71 18.48 -4.17
N ILE A 183 10.70 18.13 -3.37
CA ILE A 183 9.86 16.95 -3.64
C ILE A 183 9.11 17.10 -4.97
N ALA A 184 8.54 18.28 -5.25
CA ALA A 184 7.86 18.55 -6.52
C ALA A 184 8.79 18.38 -7.73
N TYR A 185 10.06 18.79 -7.59
CA TYR A 185 11.07 18.57 -8.63
C TYR A 185 11.37 17.09 -8.83
N LEU A 186 11.56 16.31 -7.75
CA LEU A 186 11.80 14.86 -7.84
C LEU A 186 10.60 14.14 -8.47
N GLU A 187 9.38 14.51 -8.11
CA GLU A 187 8.16 13.98 -8.72
C GLU A 187 8.07 14.29 -10.21
N SER A 188 8.59 15.43 -10.67
CA SER A 188 8.60 15.80 -12.08
C SER A 188 9.59 14.99 -12.93
N GLN A 189 10.54 14.27 -12.30
CA GLN A 189 11.51 13.42 -12.99
C GLN A 189 10.87 12.09 -13.41
N ARG A 190 9.95 12.13 -14.38
CA ARG A 190 9.27 10.94 -14.93
C ARG A 190 9.70 10.71 -16.38
N TYR A 191 9.67 9.46 -16.83
CA TYR A 191 9.80 9.15 -18.26
C TYR A 191 8.43 9.24 -18.94
N GLY A 192 8.33 10.04 -20.02
CA GLY A 192 7.14 10.15 -20.90
C GLY A 192 6.20 11.32 -20.60
N GLY A 193 5.81 12.08 -21.64
CA GLY A 193 4.68 13.02 -21.61
C GLY A 193 3.38 12.27 -21.98
N GLY A 194 2.40 12.25 -21.07
CA GLY A 194 1.51 11.09 -20.93
C GLY A 194 0.03 11.18 -21.35
N SER A 195 -0.61 10.01 -21.27
CA SER A 195 -2.02 9.61 -20.95
C SER A 195 -2.05 8.06 -21.00
N PRO A 196 -3.05 7.30 -20.51
CA PRO A 196 -3.87 7.35 -19.28
C PRO A 196 -3.13 6.88 -17.99
N GLY A 197 -3.62 7.31 -16.82
CA GLY A 197 -2.98 7.16 -15.49
C GLY A 197 -1.90 8.22 -15.20
N ALA A 198 -1.87 9.28 -16.02
CA ALA A 198 -1.03 10.46 -15.84
C ALA A 198 -1.66 11.51 -14.92
N ASN A 199 -2.89 11.30 -14.45
CA ASN A 199 -3.64 12.30 -13.70
C ASN A 199 -3.67 11.92 -12.23
N LEU A 200 -2.58 12.28 -11.54
CA LEU A 200 -2.59 13.22 -10.42
C LEU A 200 -1.12 13.43 -10.03
N ALA A 201 -0.66 14.65 -10.23
CA ALA A 201 0.61 15.16 -9.74
C ALA A 201 0.29 16.19 -8.68
N GLY A 202 0.88 16.05 -7.50
CA GLY A 202 0.68 16.98 -6.39
C GLY A 202 0.57 16.27 -5.05
N ALA A 203 0.46 17.11 -4.03
CA ALA A 203 0.18 16.67 -2.68
C ALA A 203 -1.11 15.87 -2.57
N TYR A 204 -1.13 15.00 -1.56
CA TYR A 204 -2.36 14.39 -1.13
C TYR A 204 -3.27 15.44 -0.50
N SER A 205 -4.52 15.43 -0.91
CA SER A 205 -5.57 16.24 -0.29
C SER A 205 -6.51 15.30 0.46
N PHE A 206 -6.55 15.43 1.78
CA PHE A 206 -7.49 14.75 2.65
C PHE A 206 -8.15 15.78 3.57
N PRO A 207 -9.37 15.52 4.10
CA PRO A 207 -10.06 16.43 5.00
C PRO A 207 -9.23 16.82 6.21
N GLU A 208 -9.53 18.00 6.76
CA GLU A 208 -8.87 18.49 7.97
C GLU A 208 -8.98 17.47 9.10
N GLY A 209 -7.88 17.30 9.84
CA GLY A 209 -7.79 16.36 10.95
C GLY A 209 -7.31 14.96 10.54
N PHE A 210 -7.25 14.63 9.24
CA PHE A 210 -6.61 13.41 8.78
C PHE A 210 -5.12 13.61 8.47
N THR A 211 -4.32 12.62 8.84
CA THR A 211 -2.89 12.55 8.54
C THR A 211 -2.59 11.30 7.74
N VAL A 212 -1.73 11.44 6.74
CA VAL A 212 -1.22 10.32 5.94
C VAL A 212 0.18 9.96 6.42
N SER A 213 0.49 8.68 6.49
CA SER A 213 1.83 8.18 6.85
C SER A 213 2.20 6.98 6.01
N THR A 214 3.48 6.85 5.66
CA THR A 214 4.02 5.68 4.98
C THR A 214 4.08 4.51 5.95
N VAL A 215 3.55 3.36 5.54
CA VAL A 215 3.60 2.10 6.30
C VAL A 215 4.73 1.22 5.77
N ALA A 216 4.84 1.10 4.45
CA ALA A 216 5.90 0.34 3.80
C ALA A 216 6.10 0.83 2.37
N THR A 217 7.32 0.68 1.85
CA THR A 217 7.63 0.96 0.45
C THR A 217 8.40 -0.20 -0.17
N GLY A 218 8.89 -0.04 -1.40
CA GLY A 218 9.63 -1.11 -2.08
C GLY A 218 8.75 -2.27 -2.55
N ILE A 219 7.43 -2.06 -2.67
CA ILE A 219 6.48 -3.09 -3.10
C ILE A 219 6.51 -3.21 -4.62
N THR A 220 6.67 -4.42 -5.15
CA THR A 220 6.69 -4.67 -6.60
C THR A 220 5.31 -5.04 -7.09
N ALA A 221 4.81 -4.36 -8.14
CA ALA A 221 3.55 -4.70 -8.80
C ALA A 221 2.40 -4.97 -7.81
N ALA A 222 2.22 -4.07 -6.83
CA ALA A 222 1.23 -4.24 -5.76
C ALA A 222 -0.16 -4.56 -6.33
N ALA A 223 -0.85 -5.56 -5.76
CA ALA A 223 -2.14 -6.03 -6.27
C ALA A 223 -3.26 -5.82 -5.25
N THR A 224 -3.08 -6.33 -4.04
CA THR A 224 -4.07 -6.29 -2.95
C THR A 224 -3.35 -6.52 -1.62
N PHE A 225 -4.03 -6.32 -0.50
CA PHE A 225 -3.48 -6.57 0.83
C PHE A 225 -4.57 -6.92 1.85
N GLU A 226 -4.14 -7.51 2.97
CA GLU A 226 -4.99 -7.79 4.13
C GLU A 226 -4.28 -7.30 5.40
N VAL A 227 -5.01 -6.61 6.28
CA VAL A 227 -4.48 -6.11 7.56
C VAL A 227 -4.77 -7.16 8.63
N LEU A 228 -3.72 -7.72 9.23
CA LEU A 228 -3.85 -8.70 10.28
C LEU A 228 -4.30 -8.06 11.60
N PRO A 229 -4.99 -8.80 12.48
CA PRO A 229 -5.42 -8.28 13.78
C PRO A 229 -4.28 -7.76 14.67
N ASP A 230 -3.06 -8.23 14.47
CA ASP A 230 -1.86 -7.78 15.20
C ASP A 230 -1.13 -6.58 14.57
N GLY A 231 -1.72 -5.98 13.52
CA GLY A 231 -1.20 -4.79 12.84
C GLY A 231 -0.16 -5.08 11.74
N ARG A 232 0.23 -6.34 11.52
CA ARG A 232 0.97 -6.71 10.32
C ARG A 232 0.08 -6.57 9.09
N VAL A 233 0.69 -6.35 7.94
CA VAL A 233 -0.05 -6.28 6.67
C VAL A 233 0.52 -7.29 5.69
N LEU A 234 -0.32 -8.21 5.22
CA LEU A 234 0.00 -9.12 4.12
C LEU A 234 -0.23 -8.39 2.81
N ILE A 235 0.80 -8.26 1.98
CA ILE A 235 0.73 -7.53 0.71
C ILE A 235 0.99 -8.50 -0.42
N CYS A 236 0.08 -8.60 -1.36
CA CYS A 236 0.24 -9.40 -2.56
C CYS A 236 0.89 -8.57 -3.66
N GLU A 237 2.02 -9.05 -4.15
CA GLU A 237 2.67 -8.59 -5.37
C GLU A 237 2.17 -9.45 -6.53
N GLN A 238 1.71 -8.82 -7.62
CA GLN A 238 1.08 -9.48 -8.76
C GLN A 238 1.97 -10.58 -9.38
N ASN A 239 3.28 -10.47 -9.25
CA ASN A 239 4.28 -11.44 -9.72
C ASN A 239 4.38 -12.71 -8.86
N GLY A 240 3.54 -12.88 -7.82
CA GLY A 240 3.41 -14.14 -7.08
C GLY A 240 4.05 -14.14 -5.68
N PHE A 241 4.41 -12.98 -5.14
CA PHE A 241 4.94 -12.89 -3.77
C PHE A 241 3.89 -12.37 -2.80
N VAL A 242 3.74 -13.06 -1.66
CA VAL A 242 3.10 -12.49 -0.47
C VAL A 242 4.20 -11.90 0.39
N ARG A 243 4.14 -10.60 0.64
CA ARG A 243 5.07 -9.85 1.49
C ARG A 243 4.41 -9.54 2.83
N VAL A 244 5.22 -9.26 3.85
CA VAL A 244 4.75 -8.77 5.15
C VAL A 244 5.30 -7.37 5.36
N ALA A 245 4.43 -6.42 5.66
CA ALA A 245 4.82 -5.16 6.26
C ALA A 245 4.56 -5.22 7.78
N LYS A 246 5.56 -4.80 8.55
CA LYS A 246 5.53 -4.77 10.01
C LYS A 246 6.50 -3.71 10.51
N ASP A 247 6.15 -3.03 11.59
CA ASP A 247 7.00 -2.03 12.24
C ASP A 247 7.47 -0.92 11.28
N GLY A 248 6.57 -0.46 10.40
CA GLY A 248 6.82 0.65 9.48
C GLY A 248 7.74 0.36 8.29
N ARG A 249 7.95 -0.93 7.95
CA ARG A 249 8.75 -1.35 6.78
C ARG A 249 8.25 -2.66 6.17
N LEU A 250 8.62 -2.88 4.92
CA LEU A 250 8.47 -4.18 4.25
C LEU A 250 9.57 -5.13 4.74
N LEU A 251 9.23 -6.38 5.06
CA LEU A 251 10.24 -7.39 5.40
C LEU A 251 11.06 -7.76 4.15
N PRO A 252 12.39 -7.97 4.28
CA PRO A 252 13.24 -8.33 3.14
C PRO A 252 12.79 -9.62 2.47
N GLU A 253 12.48 -10.64 3.27
CA GLU A 253 12.05 -11.94 2.79
C GLU A 253 10.52 -11.99 2.60
N PRO A 254 10.01 -12.59 1.51
CA PRO A 254 8.58 -12.81 1.34
C PRO A 254 8.05 -13.82 2.37
N ALA A 255 6.76 -13.70 2.72
CA ALA A 255 6.05 -14.73 3.49
C ALA A 255 5.84 -16.00 2.67
N LEU A 256 5.56 -15.85 1.37
CA LEU A 256 5.29 -16.93 0.42
C LEU A 256 5.67 -16.48 -1.00
N GLU A 257 6.12 -17.43 -1.81
CA GLU A 257 6.12 -17.32 -3.27
C GLU A 257 5.19 -18.39 -3.83
N VAL A 258 4.33 -18.02 -4.78
CA VAL A 258 3.40 -18.92 -5.46
C VAL A 258 3.58 -18.85 -6.97
N ASP A 259 3.31 -19.96 -7.67
CA ASP A 259 3.31 -19.95 -9.12
C ASP A 259 2.15 -19.11 -9.66
N VAL A 260 2.45 -18.20 -10.58
CA VAL A 260 1.43 -17.37 -11.24
C VAL A 260 1.76 -17.19 -12.71
N GLU A 261 0.73 -17.03 -13.52
CA GLU A 261 0.88 -16.49 -14.87
C GLU A 261 1.08 -14.97 -14.76
N ARG A 262 2.16 -14.46 -15.35
CA ARG A 262 2.61 -13.06 -15.23
C ARG A 262 2.36 -12.28 -16.52
N ASN A 263 1.09 -12.04 -16.85
CA ASN A 263 0.70 -11.30 -18.04
C ASN A 263 -0.49 -10.38 -17.79
N ARG A 264 -0.35 -9.09 -18.11
CA ARG A 264 -1.40 -8.09 -18.00
C ARG A 264 -2.00 -8.02 -16.58
N GLU A 265 -3.29 -8.35 -16.43
CA GLU A 265 -4.00 -8.34 -15.13
C GLU A 265 -3.95 -9.69 -14.43
N ARG A 266 -3.37 -10.74 -15.03
CA ARG A 266 -3.14 -12.03 -14.37
C ARG A 266 -2.03 -11.91 -13.34
N GLY A 267 -2.02 -12.83 -12.39
CA GLY A 267 -1.04 -12.87 -11.31
C GLY A 267 -1.63 -13.37 -10.01
N LEU A 268 -1.06 -12.90 -8.91
CA LEU A 268 -1.67 -12.96 -7.59
C LEU A 268 -2.64 -11.78 -7.41
N LEU A 269 -3.91 -12.06 -7.15
CA LEU A 269 -5.01 -11.10 -7.30
C LEU A 269 -5.76 -10.79 -6.01
N GLY A 270 -5.93 -11.79 -5.14
CA GLY A 270 -6.75 -11.70 -3.93
C GLY A 270 -6.02 -12.23 -2.70
N VAL A 271 -6.27 -11.62 -1.55
CA VAL A 271 -5.88 -12.14 -0.24
C VAL A 271 -6.96 -11.84 0.80
N THR A 272 -7.21 -12.80 1.68
CA THR A 272 -7.90 -12.56 2.95
C THR A 272 -7.46 -13.59 4.00
N ILE A 273 -7.89 -13.43 5.24
CA ILE A 273 -7.59 -14.34 6.36
C ILE A 273 -8.86 -15.00 6.88
N ASP A 274 -8.72 -16.13 7.57
CA ASP A 274 -9.85 -16.73 8.29
C ASP A 274 -10.42 -15.71 9.30
N PRO A 275 -11.75 -15.61 9.47
CA PRO A 275 -12.35 -14.71 10.46
C PRO A 275 -11.91 -14.97 11.90
N ASN A 276 -11.40 -16.18 12.19
CA ASN A 276 -10.85 -16.57 13.49
C ASN A 276 -9.32 -16.57 13.50
N PHE A 277 -8.67 -15.73 12.70
CA PHE A 277 -7.23 -15.55 12.79
C PHE A 277 -6.86 -14.80 14.08
N PRO A 278 -5.84 -15.22 14.85
CA PRO A 278 -4.82 -16.21 14.52
C PRO A 278 -5.11 -17.66 14.96
N GLU A 279 -6.22 -17.94 15.66
CA GLU A 279 -6.58 -19.28 16.15
C GLU A 279 -6.72 -20.29 15.00
N LYS A 280 -7.27 -19.83 13.88
CA LYS A 280 -7.19 -20.46 12.57
C LYS A 280 -6.22 -19.65 11.72
N PRO A 281 -4.93 -20.03 11.69
CA PRO A 281 -3.89 -19.23 11.04
C PRO A 281 -3.91 -19.42 9.52
N TYR A 282 -5.09 -19.33 8.91
CA TYR A 282 -5.28 -19.55 7.49
C TYR A 282 -5.29 -18.26 6.70
N VAL A 283 -4.57 -18.29 5.57
CA VAL A 283 -4.54 -17.23 4.57
C VAL A 283 -5.12 -17.80 3.28
N TYR A 284 -6.03 -17.07 2.66
CA TYR A 284 -6.71 -17.43 1.43
C TYR A 284 -6.19 -16.55 0.30
N LEU A 285 -5.80 -17.15 -0.83
CA LEU A 285 -5.29 -16.42 -1.99
C LEU A 285 -6.10 -16.75 -3.24
N CYS A 286 -6.33 -15.75 -4.07
CA CYS A 286 -6.82 -15.92 -5.45
C CYS A 286 -5.67 -15.58 -6.40
N ARG A 287 -5.34 -16.50 -7.30
CA ARG A 287 -4.27 -16.35 -8.27
C ARG A 287 -4.64 -16.93 -9.62
N VAL A 288 -3.95 -16.51 -10.68
CA VAL A 288 -4.04 -17.15 -11.99
C VAL A 288 -2.81 -18.02 -12.21
N ARG A 289 -3.02 -19.31 -12.47
CA ARG A 289 -1.94 -20.27 -12.80
C ARG A 289 -1.80 -20.41 -14.29
N GLN A 290 -0.64 -20.87 -14.76
CA GLN A 290 -0.42 -21.22 -16.16
C GLN A 290 -0.76 -22.68 -16.48
N TYR A 291 -0.60 -23.60 -15.52
CA TYR A 291 -0.75 -25.05 -15.72
C TYR A 291 -1.83 -25.64 -14.80
N PRO A 292 -2.55 -26.70 -15.25
CA PRO A 292 -2.43 -27.38 -16.56
C PRO A 292 -2.95 -26.56 -17.75
N TYR A 293 -3.67 -25.49 -17.48
CA TYR A 293 -4.06 -24.45 -18.43
C TYR A 293 -4.15 -23.12 -17.68
N THR A 294 -4.32 -21.99 -18.37
CA THR A 294 -4.50 -20.72 -17.67
C THR A 294 -5.86 -20.65 -17.01
N HIS A 295 -5.93 -20.45 -15.69
CA HIS A 295 -7.18 -20.38 -14.92
C HIS A 295 -6.96 -19.74 -13.55
N HIS A 296 -8.04 -19.21 -12.97
CA HIS A 296 -8.08 -18.78 -11.58
C HIS A 296 -7.97 -19.99 -10.64
N VAL A 297 -7.31 -19.83 -9.51
CA VAL A 297 -7.24 -20.81 -8.42
C VAL A 297 -7.41 -20.06 -7.12
N VAL A 298 -8.37 -20.53 -6.30
CA VAL A 298 -8.53 -20.10 -4.92
C VAL A 298 -8.04 -21.23 -4.03
N SER A 299 -7.09 -20.89 -3.16
CA SER A 299 -6.42 -21.84 -2.29
C SER A 299 -6.25 -21.24 -0.89
N ARG A 300 -6.07 -22.11 0.10
CA ARG A 300 -5.77 -21.74 1.49
C ARG A 300 -4.41 -22.29 1.91
N TRP A 301 -3.66 -21.51 2.68
CA TRP A 301 -2.40 -21.91 3.32
C TRP A 301 -2.43 -21.65 4.82
N THR A 302 -1.44 -22.20 5.52
CA THR A 302 -1.20 -22.00 6.96
C THR A 302 -0.04 -21.04 7.18
N MET A 303 -0.27 -19.99 7.97
CA MET A 303 0.72 -18.99 8.35
C MET A 303 1.29 -19.29 9.74
N LYS A 304 2.59 -19.06 9.95
CA LYS A 304 3.26 -19.15 11.25
C LYS A 304 4.29 -18.04 11.39
N GLY A 305 4.11 -17.18 12.38
CA GLY A 305 4.92 -15.95 12.47
C GLY A 305 4.78 -15.15 11.18
N ASP A 306 5.88 -14.66 10.62
CA ASP A 306 5.89 -13.83 9.39
C ASP A 306 6.04 -14.67 8.11
N LYS A 307 5.84 -16.00 8.17
CA LYS A 307 5.98 -16.94 7.03
C LYS A 307 4.70 -17.73 6.81
N ILE A 308 4.45 -18.11 5.56
CA ILE A 308 3.38 -19.04 5.18
C ILE A 308 4.05 -20.33 4.72
N ASP A 309 3.58 -21.48 5.21
CA ASP A 309 4.17 -22.77 4.84
C ASP A 309 3.81 -23.13 3.39
N PRO A 310 4.76 -23.16 2.45
CA PRO A 310 4.46 -23.44 1.05
C PRO A 310 3.90 -24.85 0.81
N ASN A 311 4.11 -25.80 1.73
CA ASN A 311 3.60 -27.17 1.62
C ASN A 311 2.19 -27.34 2.18
N SER A 312 1.59 -26.27 2.70
CA SER A 312 0.27 -26.30 3.34
C SER A 312 -0.89 -25.91 2.41
N GLU A 313 -0.63 -25.80 1.10
CA GLU A 313 -1.66 -25.45 0.12
C GLU A 313 -2.82 -26.45 0.14
N VAL A 314 -4.03 -25.92 0.26
CA VAL A 314 -5.27 -26.63 -0.02
C VAL A 314 -6.02 -25.87 -1.10
N VAL A 315 -6.14 -26.46 -2.29
CA VAL A 315 -6.94 -25.91 -3.40
C VAL A 315 -8.42 -26.04 -3.06
N LEU A 316 -9.13 -24.91 -3.10
CA LEU A 316 -10.56 -24.82 -2.75
C LEU A 316 -11.44 -24.74 -4.00
N LEU A 317 -10.98 -24.03 -5.04
CA LEU A 317 -11.74 -23.82 -6.26
C LEU A 317 -10.80 -23.58 -7.44
N GLU A 318 -11.06 -24.26 -8.56
CA GLU A 318 -10.40 -24.02 -9.85
C GLU A 318 -11.36 -23.40 -10.86
N GLY A 319 -10.92 -22.30 -11.48
CA GLY A 319 -11.64 -21.53 -12.48
C GLY A 319 -11.82 -22.26 -13.81
N ASP A 320 -12.39 -21.57 -14.79
CA ASP A 320 -12.47 -22.08 -16.16
C ASP A 320 -11.15 -21.89 -16.94
N ASN A 321 -10.96 -22.71 -17.97
CA ASN A 321 -9.81 -22.58 -18.88
C ASN A 321 -9.94 -21.30 -19.72
N GLN A 322 -9.17 -20.28 -19.34
CA GLN A 322 -9.21 -18.96 -19.98
C GLN A 322 -8.78 -19.02 -21.45
N GLY A 323 -7.90 -19.95 -21.82
CA GLY A 323 -7.48 -20.14 -23.22
C GLY A 323 -8.55 -20.77 -24.10
N ARG A 324 -9.59 -21.38 -23.50
CA ARG A 324 -10.69 -22.03 -24.22
C ARG A 324 -11.94 -21.15 -24.28
N ILE A 325 -12.30 -20.50 -23.16
CA ILE A 325 -13.55 -19.76 -23.05
C ILE A 325 -13.37 -18.26 -22.82
N GLY A 326 -12.14 -17.80 -22.63
CA GLY A 326 -11.85 -16.37 -22.58
C GLY A 326 -12.01 -15.71 -23.95
N GLY A 327 -12.11 -14.39 -23.95
CA GLY A 327 -12.39 -13.61 -25.16
C GLY A 327 -11.16 -13.28 -25.99
N SER A 328 -11.18 -12.13 -26.64
CA SER A 328 -10.07 -11.65 -27.47
C SER A 328 -8.80 -11.31 -26.67
N ASP A 329 -8.96 -11.03 -25.37
CA ASP A 329 -7.88 -10.67 -24.46
C ASP A 329 -8.15 -11.27 -23.07
N PRO A 330 -7.97 -12.59 -22.93
CA PRO A 330 -8.35 -13.33 -21.72
C PRO A 330 -7.46 -13.04 -20.51
N ALA A 331 -6.44 -12.19 -20.66
CA ALA A 331 -5.56 -11.74 -19.58
C ALA A 331 -6.00 -10.42 -18.93
N SER A 332 -7.06 -9.79 -19.45
CA SER A 332 -7.72 -8.62 -18.86
C SER A 332 -9.01 -9.04 -18.13
N ALA A 333 -9.59 -8.13 -17.35
CA ALA A 333 -10.83 -8.33 -16.60
C ALA A 333 -10.80 -9.61 -15.75
N GLN A 334 -9.83 -9.72 -14.84
CA GLN A 334 -9.66 -10.91 -13.99
C GLN A 334 -10.50 -10.86 -12.71
N GLY A 335 -10.79 -9.69 -12.14
CA GLY A 335 -11.29 -9.56 -10.77
C GLY A 335 -10.30 -10.15 -9.76
N GLY A 336 -10.79 -10.95 -8.82
CA GLY A 336 -9.96 -11.78 -7.93
C GLY A 336 -10.05 -11.44 -6.45
N ALA A 337 -10.93 -10.51 -6.04
CA ALA A 337 -11.08 -10.14 -4.63
C ALA A 337 -11.70 -11.28 -3.80
N LEU A 338 -11.35 -11.32 -2.52
CA LEU A 338 -11.74 -12.35 -1.56
C LEU A 338 -12.17 -11.71 -0.24
N HIS A 339 -13.37 -12.02 0.25
CA HIS A 339 -13.80 -11.60 1.59
C HIS A 339 -14.72 -12.63 2.23
N PHE A 340 -14.62 -12.78 3.55
CA PHE A 340 -15.57 -13.55 4.34
C PHE A 340 -16.81 -12.73 4.66
N GLY A 341 -17.99 -13.33 4.43
CA GLY A 341 -19.26 -12.79 4.89
C GLY A 341 -19.56 -13.12 6.35
N PRO A 342 -20.56 -12.47 6.96
CA PRO A 342 -20.97 -12.77 8.32
C PRO A 342 -21.64 -14.15 8.45
N ASP A 343 -21.98 -14.79 7.35
CA ASP A 343 -22.42 -16.18 7.26
C ASP A 343 -21.26 -17.20 7.36
N GLY A 344 -20.01 -16.72 7.42
CA GLY A 344 -18.82 -17.56 7.48
C GLY A 344 -18.38 -18.14 6.14
N CYS A 345 -19.03 -17.75 5.03
CA CYS A 345 -18.64 -18.18 3.69
C CYS A 345 -17.61 -17.22 3.08
N LEU A 346 -16.76 -17.78 2.21
CA LEU A 346 -15.82 -17.03 1.39
C LEU A 346 -16.49 -16.60 0.10
N TYR A 347 -16.53 -15.29 -0.14
CA TYR A 347 -16.99 -14.69 -1.39
C TYR A 347 -15.79 -14.38 -2.28
N ILE A 348 -15.96 -14.61 -3.59
CA ILE A 348 -14.89 -14.48 -4.59
C ILE A 348 -15.43 -13.70 -5.79
N SER A 349 -14.75 -12.64 -6.22
CA SER A 349 -15.08 -11.96 -7.48
C SER A 349 -14.23 -12.50 -8.63
N LEU A 350 -14.84 -12.83 -9.78
CA LEU A 350 -14.12 -13.22 -11.00
C LEU A 350 -14.65 -12.44 -12.19
N GLY A 351 -13.75 -11.83 -12.95
CA GLY A 351 -14.09 -11.07 -14.15
C GLY A 351 -14.37 -11.92 -15.39
N GLU A 352 -14.89 -11.26 -16.41
CA GLU A 352 -15.42 -11.88 -17.63
C GLU A 352 -14.37 -12.21 -18.69
N GLN A 353 -13.14 -11.73 -18.51
CA GLN A 353 -11.99 -12.08 -19.37
C GLN A 353 -12.21 -11.75 -20.85
N THR A 354 -12.92 -10.64 -21.14
CA THR A 354 -13.35 -10.18 -22.47
C THR A 354 -14.26 -11.16 -23.23
N ALA A 355 -14.80 -12.16 -22.54
CA ALA A 355 -15.70 -13.18 -23.05
C ALA A 355 -17.17 -12.87 -22.68
N ALA A 356 -17.63 -11.69 -23.08
CA ALA A 356 -18.80 -11.04 -22.50
C ALA A 356 -20.08 -11.90 -22.39
N PRO A 357 -20.44 -12.75 -23.38
CA PRO A 357 -21.60 -13.64 -23.26
C PRO A 357 -21.57 -14.58 -22.04
N HIS A 358 -20.38 -14.92 -21.53
CA HIS A 358 -20.25 -15.79 -20.37
C HIS A 358 -20.65 -15.13 -19.04
N ALA A 359 -20.63 -13.80 -18.95
CA ALA A 359 -20.96 -13.06 -17.74
C ALA A 359 -22.36 -13.41 -17.19
N ARG A 360 -23.36 -13.60 -18.07
CA ARG A 360 -24.74 -13.96 -17.66
C ARG A 360 -25.02 -15.46 -17.67
N SER A 361 -24.11 -16.27 -18.21
CA SER A 361 -24.24 -17.73 -18.25
C SER A 361 -23.98 -18.35 -16.88
N ILE A 362 -24.80 -19.32 -16.48
CA ILE A 362 -24.61 -20.12 -15.26
C ILE A 362 -23.72 -21.35 -15.48
N ASN A 363 -23.21 -21.54 -16.69
CA ASN A 363 -22.29 -22.63 -17.06
C ASN A 363 -20.84 -22.13 -17.19
N SER A 364 -20.50 -21.03 -16.52
CA SER A 364 -19.17 -20.43 -16.49
C SER A 364 -19.01 -19.60 -15.22
N LEU A 365 -17.78 -19.54 -14.71
CA LEU A 365 -17.38 -18.70 -13.58
C LEU A 365 -16.92 -17.29 -13.99
N LEU A 366 -16.97 -16.95 -15.28
CA LEU A 366 -16.56 -15.64 -15.81
C LEU A 366 -17.62 -14.58 -15.51
N GLY A 367 -17.24 -13.42 -14.96
CA GLY A 367 -18.14 -12.29 -14.69
C GLY A 367 -19.13 -12.57 -13.55
N LYS A 368 -18.64 -13.09 -12.42
CA LYS A 368 -19.43 -13.61 -11.29
C LYS A 368 -18.95 -13.08 -9.94
N ILE A 369 -19.88 -13.08 -8.98
CA ILE A 369 -19.53 -13.31 -7.57
C ILE A 369 -19.81 -14.78 -7.27
N LEU A 370 -18.86 -15.45 -6.60
CA LEU A 370 -18.99 -16.81 -6.11
C LEU A 370 -19.06 -16.83 -4.58
N ARG A 371 -19.63 -17.90 -4.02
CA ARG A 371 -19.72 -18.16 -2.58
C ARG A 371 -19.42 -19.64 -2.31
N ILE A 372 -18.40 -19.89 -1.49
CA ILE A 372 -17.98 -21.23 -1.04
C ILE A 372 -17.75 -21.25 0.47
N ASN A 373 -17.74 -22.42 1.10
CA ASN A 373 -17.33 -22.58 2.49
C ASN A 373 -15.81 -22.44 2.64
N PRO A 374 -15.28 -22.17 3.86
CA PRO A 374 -13.85 -22.04 4.11
C PRO A 374 -13.01 -23.29 3.79
N ASP A 375 -13.66 -24.44 3.61
CA ASP A 375 -13.06 -25.73 3.24
C ASP A 375 -13.18 -26.08 1.75
N GLY A 376 -13.78 -25.20 0.94
CA GLY A 376 -14.00 -25.39 -0.50
C GLY A 376 -15.31 -26.11 -0.85
N SER A 377 -16.06 -26.62 0.12
CA SER A 377 -17.39 -27.16 -0.14
C SER A 377 -18.36 -26.05 -0.56
N ILE A 378 -19.35 -26.39 -1.40
CA ILE A 378 -20.31 -25.40 -1.93
C ILE A 378 -21.58 -25.40 -1.08
N PRO A 379 -22.00 -24.26 -0.51
CA PRO A 379 -23.26 -24.14 0.22
C PRO A 379 -24.47 -24.52 -0.65
N LYS A 380 -25.36 -25.37 -0.10
CA LYS A 380 -26.56 -25.85 -0.81
C LYS A 380 -27.63 -24.78 -1.02
N ASP A 381 -27.56 -23.71 -0.25
CA ASP A 381 -28.43 -22.53 -0.34
C ASP A 381 -27.97 -21.52 -1.41
N ASN A 382 -26.93 -21.82 -2.18
CA ASN A 382 -26.57 -20.98 -3.33
C ASN A 382 -27.69 -20.96 -4.39
N PRO A 383 -27.94 -19.80 -5.03
CA PRO A 383 -29.16 -19.56 -5.82
C PRO A 383 -29.30 -20.43 -7.07
N PHE A 384 -28.19 -20.91 -7.63
CA PHE A 384 -28.17 -21.74 -8.84
C PHE A 384 -27.78 -23.19 -8.56
N TYR A 385 -27.79 -23.62 -7.29
CA TYR A 385 -27.28 -24.94 -6.89
C TYR A 385 -27.99 -26.11 -7.60
N GLU A 386 -29.32 -26.05 -7.70
CA GLU A 386 -30.13 -27.09 -8.37
C GLU A 386 -30.17 -26.94 -9.91
N GLN A 387 -29.76 -25.79 -10.44
CA GLN A 387 -29.75 -25.50 -11.88
C GLN A 387 -28.40 -25.83 -12.54
N THR A 388 -27.38 -26.09 -11.73
CA THR A 388 -25.99 -26.27 -12.18
C THR A 388 -25.35 -27.48 -11.49
N THR A 389 -24.13 -27.80 -11.90
CA THR A 389 -23.35 -28.91 -11.38
C THR A 389 -21.95 -28.45 -11.00
N ASP A 390 -21.27 -29.26 -10.19
CA ASP A 390 -19.87 -29.07 -9.80
C ASP A 390 -19.58 -27.65 -9.30
N LYS A 391 -18.47 -27.07 -9.78
CA LYS A 391 -18.00 -25.73 -9.40
C LYS A 391 -18.99 -24.61 -9.73
N TYR A 392 -19.87 -24.79 -10.72
CA TYR A 392 -20.84 -23.74 -11.11
C TYR A 392 -21.92 -23.51 -10.05
N ARG A 393 -22.11 -24.47 -9.13
CA ARG A 393 -22.97 -24.29 -7.95
C ARG A 393 -22.47 -23.21 -6.99
N SER A 394 -21.21 -22.78 -7.13
CA SER A 394 -20.63 -21.70 -6.34
C SER A 394 -21.15 -20.31 -6.75
N ILE A 395 -21.85 -20.17 -7.89
CA ILE A 395 -22.30 -18.87 -8.37
C ILE A 395 -23.31 -18.26 -7.37
N TRP A 396 -22.96 -17.08 -6.87
CA TRP A 396 -23.79 -16.25 -6.00
C TRP A 396 -24.54 -15.19 -6.79
N ALA A 397 -23.85 -14.49 -7.69
CA ALA A 397 -24.43 -13.49 -8.58
C ALA A 397 -23.68 -13.49 -9.93
N LYS A 398 -24.32 -12.94 -10.96
CA LYS A 398 -23.81 -12.99 -12.35
C LYS A 398 -24.01 -11.68 -13.09
N GLY A 399 -23.44 -11.59 -14.29
CA GLY A 399 -23.61 -10.42 -15.17
C GLY A 399 -22.70 -9.26 -14.82
N LEU A 400 -21.53 -9.51 -14.23
CA LEU A 400 -20.51 -8.49 -13.93
C LEU A 400 -19.44 -8.48 -15.03
N ARG A 401 -18.74 -7.36 -15.22
CA ARG A 401 -17.65 -7.27 -16.20
C ARG A 401 -16.30 -7.61 -15.59
N ASN A 402 -15.81 -6.74 -14.73
CA ASN A 402 -14.54 -6.85 -14.02
C ASN A 402 -14.76 -6.38 -12.57
N PRO A 403 -15.44 -7.17 -11.73
CA PRO A 403 -15.65 -6.88 -10.32
C PRO A 403 -14.30 -6.91 -9.60
N TYR A 404 -13.61 -5.77 -9.60
CA TYR A 404 -12.20 -5.63 -9.23
C TYR A 404 -12.00 -5.81 -7.73
N SER A 405 -12.88 -5.20 -6.93
CA SER A 405 -12.90 -5.31 -5.48
C SER A 405 -14.33 -5.28 -4.97
N PHE A 406 -14.53 -5.70 -3.73
CA PHE A 406 -15.80 -5.51 -3.03
C PHE A 406 -15.60 -5.45 -1.52
N ALA A 407 -16.59 -4.96 -0.80
CA ALA A 407 -16.67 -5.10 0.65
C ALA A 407 -18.08 -5.53 1.05
N ILE A 408 -18.19 -6.21 2.18
CA ILE A 408 -19.48 -6.63 2.72
C ILE A 408 -19.94 -5.59 3.73
N ARG A 409 -21.18 -5.11 3.58
CA ARG A 409 -21.75 -4.13 4.51
C ARG A 409 -21.82 -4.77 5.91
N PRO A 410 -21.23 -4.13 6.95
CA PRO A 410 -21.26 -4.67 8.29
C PRO A 410 -22.69 -4.96 8.77
N GLY A 411 -22.91 -6.17 9.30
CA GLY A 411 -24.21 -6.62 9.79
C GLY A 411 -25.19 -7.09 8.72
N THR A 412 -24.82 -7.12 7.43
CA THR A 412 -25.66 -7.64 6.34
C THR A 412 -24.88 -8.59 5.41
N ASN A 413 -25.57 -9.24 4.48
CA ASN A 413 -24.97 -10.06 3.41
C ASN A 413 -24.86 -9.31 2.07
N SER A 414 -24.99 -7.98 2.08
CA SER A 414 -24.94 -7.18 0.86
C SER A 414 -23.51 -6.82 0.50
N LEU A 415 -23.10 -7.17 -0.72
CA LEU A 415 -21.76 -6.89 -1.24
C LEU A 415 -21.78 -5.56 -2.01
N TYR A 416 -20.88 -4.66 -1.67
CA TYR A 416 -20.64 -3.42 -2.39
C TYR A 416 -19.46 -3.66 -3.33
N VAL A 417 -19.76 -3.84 -4.61
CA VAL A 417 -18.81 -4.30 -5.63
C VAL A 417 -18.42 -3.13 -6.53
N THR A 418 -17.12 -2.85 -6.62
CA THR A 418 -16.56 -1.94 -7.62
C THR A 418 -16.30 -2.73 -8.90
N ASP A 419 -17.09 -2.47 -9.94
CA ASP A 419 -17.00 -3.15 -11.24
C ASP A 419 -16.48 -2.18 -12.31
N VAL A 420 -15.32 -2.53 -12.90
CA VAL A 420 -14.74 -1.76 -14.00
C VAL A 420 -15.52 -2.11 -15.26
N GLY A 421 -16.42 -1.21 -15.69
CA GLY A 421 -17.27 -1.41 -16.86
C GLY A 421 -16.59 -1.11 -18.20
N GLY A 422 -17.37 -1.04 -19.27
CA GLY A 422 -16.88 -0.72 -20.61
C GLY A 422 -16.89 0.79 -20.87
N ARG A 423 -18.06 1.41 -20.69
CA ARG A 423 -18.33 2.84 -20.86
C ARG A 423 -18.41 3.57 -19.52
N PHE A 424 -18.85 2.88 -18.48
CA PHE A 424 -19.01 3.44 -17.14
C PHE A 424 -18.24 2.61 -16.12
N GLU A 425 -17.71 3.26 -15.11
CA GLU A 425 -17.31 2.61 -13.87
C GLU A 425 -18.54 2.47 -12.97
N GLU A 426 -18.67 1.34 -12.28
CA GLU A 426 -19.88 1.02 -11.53
C GLU A 426 -19.56 0.67 -10.06
N LEU A 427 -20.37 1.19 -9.15
CA LEU A 427 -20.51 0.67 -7.80
C LEU A 427 -21.88 0.02 -7.68
N ASN A 428 -21.86 -1.28 -7.42
CA ASN A 428 -23.04 -2.14 -7.38
C ASN A 428 -23.30 -2.65 -5.95
N VAL A 429 -24.56 -2.75 -5.57
CA VAL A 429 -24.96 -3.56 -4.40
C VAL A 429 -25.46 -4.90 -4.93
N VAL A 430 -24.69 -5.95 -4.66
CA VAL A 430 -24.92 -7.30 -5.15
C VAL A 430 -25.47 -8.17 -4.03
N ASN A 431 -26.63 -8.79 -4.28
CA ASN A 431 -27.31 -9.72 -3.40
C ASN A 431 -27.45 -11.09 -4.07
N VAL A 432 -28.12 -12.01 -3.37
CA VAL A 432 -28.29 -13.40 -3.79
C VAL A 432 -29.02 -13.51 -5.14
N GLY A 433 -28.39 -14.17 -6.10
CA GLY A 433 -28.99 -14.50 -7.40
C GLY A 433 -29.09 -13.35 -8.39
N ASP A 434 -28.58 -12.16 -8.04
CA ASP A 434 -28.68 -10.98 -8.88
C ASP A 434 -28.04 -11.19 -10.27
N ASP A 435 -28.71 -10.65 -11.29
CA ASP A 435 -28.19 -10.51 -12.65
C ASP A 435 -27.86 -9.04 -12.89
N MET A 436 -26.57 -8.74 -12.84
CA MET A 436 -26.01 -7.41 -13.00
C MET A 436 -25.90 -7.01 -14.46
N GLY A 437 -26.56 -7.66 -15.42
CA GLY A 437 -26.85 -7.14 -16.77
C GLY A 437 -25.73 -7.08 -17.82
N TRP A 438 -24.44 -7.12 -17.47
CA TRP A 438 -23.35 -7.11 -18.45
C TRP A 438 -23.38 -8.37 -19.31
N PRO A 439 -23.23 -8.30 -20.66
CA PRO A 439 -22.93 -7.12 -21.47
C PRO A 439 -24.15 -6.49 -22.14
N SER A 440 -25.35 -7.00 -21.86
CA SER A 440 -26.58 -6.46 -22.44
C SER A 440 -26.79 -4.99 -22.04
N TYR A 441 -26.23 -4.61 -20.89
CA TYR A 441 -26.22 -3.26 -20.38
C TYR A 441 -24.87 -3.00 -19.69
N ASP A 442 -24.29 -1.83 -19.93
CA ASP A 442 -22.98 -1.36 -19.45
C ASP A 442 -23.31 -0.17 -18.54
N HIS A 443 -23.59 -0.45 -17.27
CA HIS A 443 -24.56 0.26 -16.43
C HIS A 443 -24.20 1.71 -16.12
N GLY A 444 -24.63 2.58 -17.04
CA GLY A 444 -25.08 3.94 -16.73
C GLY A 444 -26.50 3.95 -16.12
N PRO A 445 -27.20 5.11 -16.09
CA PRO A 445 -28.38 5.26 -15.25
C PRO A 445 -29.53 4.34 -15.65
N THR A 446 -29.88 3.46 -14.70
CA THR A 446 -31.13 2.70 -14.55
C THR A 446 -31.52 1.75 -15.69
N SER A 447 -31.65 0.48 -15.32
CA SER A 447 -32.32 -0.57 -16.09
C SER A 447 -33.57 -1.02 -15.34
N THR A 448 -34.69 -1.22 -16.04
CA THR A 448 -35.87 -1.89 -15.46
C THR A 448 -35.77 -3.41 -15.55
N ALA A 449 -34.75 -3.93 -16.24
CA ALA A 449 -34.56 -5.37 -16.48
C ALA A 449 -33.47 -6.00 -15.61
N PHE A 450 -32.58 -5.18 -15.03
CA PHE A 450 -31.40 -5.60 -14.27
C PHE A 450 -31.21 -4.73 -13.03
N VAL A 451 -30.47 -5.25 -12.05
CA VAL A 451 -30.04 -4.44 -10.89
C VAL A 451 -29.14 -3.33 -11.40
N SER A 452 -29.47 -2.09 -11.05
CA SER A 452 -28.72 -0.90 -11.48
C SER A 452 -27.66 -0.54 -10.44
N PRO A 453 -26.54 0.08 -10.85
CA PRO A 453 -25.52 0.55 -9.93
C PRO A 453 -26.07 1.66 -9.06
N ILE A 454 -25.60 1.71 -7.82
CA ILE A 454 -25.94 2.78 -6.86
C ILE A 454 -25.09 4.04 -7.11
N HIS A 455 -23.97 3.91 -7.80
CA HIS A 455 -23.14 5.01 -8.28
C HIS A 455 -22.42 4.61 -9.56
N TYR A 456 -22.27 5.53 -10.50
CA TYR A 456 -21.52 5.31 -11.74
C TYR A 456 -20.88 6.60 -12.25
N TYR A 457 -19.81 6.47 -13.03
CA TYR A 457 -19.15 7.61 -13.68
C TYR A 457 -18.46 7.20 -14.98
N GLN A 458 -18.07 8.18 -15.80
CA GLN A 458 -17.48 7.90 -17.12
C GLN A 458 -16.18 7.11 -17.02
N ARG A 459 -15.98 6.21 -18.00
CA ARG A 459 -14.87 5.27 -18.15
C ARG A 459 -13.56 5.70 -17.50
N SER A 460 -13.12 4.89 -16.56
CA SER A 460 -11.89 5.06 -15.79
C SER A 460 -11.41 3.70 -15.27
N CYS A 461 -11.06 3.58 -13.97
CA CYS A 461 -10.78 2.29 -13.34
C CYS A 461 -11.16 2.34 -11.85
N ILE A 462 -12.43 2.04 -11.53
CA ILE A 462 -12.87 1.92 -10.15
C ILE A 462 -12.18 0.73 -9.46
N CYS A 463 -11.77 0.93 -8.22
CA CYS A 463 -11.03 -0.05 -7.43
C CYS A 463 -11.21 0.24 -5.94
N GLY A 464 -10.76 -0.69 -5.09
CA GLY A 464 -10.85 -0.55 -3.64
C GLY A 464 -12.29 -0.50 -3.12
N ALA A 465 -12.55 -1.20 -2.03
CA ALA A 465 -13.86 -1.18 -1.40
C ALA A 465 -13.67 -1.41 0.09
N ALA A 466 -14.14 -0.50 0.93
CA ALA A 466 -14.17 -0.75 2.35
C ALA A 466 -15.22 0.08 3.08
N PHE A 467 -15.73 -0.47 4.17
CA PHE A 467 -16.54 0.28 5.12
C PHE A 467 -15.66 0.83 6.23
N SER A 468 -15.82 2.12 6.51
CA SER A 468 -15.22 2.73 7.69
C SER A 468 -15.79 2.14 8.98
N THR A 469 -14.98 2.20 10.03
CA THR A 469 -15.33 1.61 11.33
C THR A 469 -16.13 2.60 12.18
N PRO A 470 -16.87 2.13 13.20
CA PRO A 470 -17.56 3.00 14.17
C PRO A 470 -16.63 3.97 14.93
N SER A 471 -15.32 3.69 14.94
CA SER A 471 -14.31 4.53 15.60
C SER A 471 -13.98 5.81 14.82
N TRP A 472 -14.33 5.89 13.54
CA TRP A 472 -14.08 7.08 12.73
C TRP A 472 -15.01 8.25 13.14
N PRO A 473 -14.53 9.50 12.99
CA PRO A 473 -15.31 10.68 13.33
C PRO A 473 -16.47 10.88 12.35
N GLU A 474 -17.54 11.52 12.82
CA GLU A 474 -18.55 12.08 11.91
C GLU A 474 -17.90 13.15 11.00
N PRO A 475 -18.33 13.29 9.73
CA PRO A 475 -19.38 12.53 9.03
C PRO A 475 -18.90 11.23 8.36
N TYR A 476 -17.68 10.77 8.63
CA TYR A 476 -17.02 9.67 7.91
C TYR A 476 -17.39 8.27 8.44
N ARG A 477 -18.06 8.21 9.59
CA ARG A 477 -18.42 6.97 10.27
C ARG A 477 -19.42 6.13 9.47
N ASN A 478 -19.19 4.81 9.39
CA ASN A 478 -20.05 3.82 8.72
C ASN A 478 -20.31 4.12 7.23
N LYS A 479 -19.48 4.95 6.61
CA LYS A 479 -19.53 5.25 5.17
C LYS A 479 -18.78 4.20 4.38
N PHE A 480 -19.18 4.02 3.13
CA PHE A 480 -18.50 3.18 2.16
C PHE A 480 -17.47 4.01 1.40
N PHE A 481 -16.25 3.49 1.27
CA PHE A 481 -15.12 4.12 0.58
C PHE A 481 -14.69 3.29 -0.61
N PHE A 482 -14.41 3.97 -1.72
CA PHE A 482 -13.93 3.38 -2.97
C PHE A 482 -12.96 4.36 -3.63
N ALA A 483 -12.12 3.84 -4.51
CA ALA A 483 -11.07 4.60 -5.18
C ALA A 483 -11.17 4.52 -6.70
N ASP A 484 -10.44 5.39 -7.37
CA ASP A 484 -10.16 5.26 -8.80
C ASP A 484 -8.67 5.19 -9.06
N PHE A 485 -8.27 4.15 -9.76
CA PHE A 485 -6.88 3.89 -10.09
C PHE A 485 -6.30 4.93 -11.06
N THR A 486 -7.08 5.38 -12.04
CA THR A 486 -6.59 6.28 -13.10
C THR A 486 -6.61 7.74 -12.66
N GLN A 487 -7.65 8.11 -11.90
CA GLN A 487 -7.93 9.45 -11.43
C GLN A 487 -7.43 9.69 -10.01
N GLY A 488 -6.92 8.68 -9.31
CA GLY A 488 -6.16 8.82 -8.07
C GLY A 488 -6.90 9.50 -6.91
N TRP A 489 -8.21 9.32 -6.85
CA TRP A 489 -9.03 9.78 -5.74
C TRP A 489 -9.59 8.61 -4.94
N ILE A 490 -10.03 8.92 -3.72
CA ILE A 490 -10.91 8.11 -2.87
C ILE A 490 -12.19 8.93 -2.67
N ARG A 491 -13.32 8.31 -2.93
CA ARG A 491 -14.64 8.84 -2.62
C ARG A 491 -15.28 8.03 -1.51
N MET A 492 -16.20 8.68 -0.82
CA MET A 492 -17.07 8.05 0.15
C MET A 492 -18.52 8.31 -0.21
N LEU A 493 -19.40 7.40 0.19
CA LEU A 493 -20.85 7.60 0.16
C LEU A 493 -21.52 7.03 1.40
N ASP A 494 -22.74 7.51 1.66
CA ASP A 494 -23.62 6.89 2.63
C ASP A 494 -24.31 5.66 2.01
N PRO A 495 -24.13 4.44 2.54
CA PRO A 495 -24.82 3.26 2.00
C PRO A 495 -26.34 3.36 2.06
N ASP A 496 -26.90 4.20 2.94
CA ASP A 496 -28.35 4.41 3.04
C ASP A 496 -28.85 5.58 2.17
N LYS A 497 -27.94 6.36 1.59
CA LYS A 497 -28.19 7.46 0.65
C LYS A 497 -27.06 7.52 -0.40
N PRO A 498 -26.99 6.56 -1.33
CA PRO A 498 -25.85 6.45 -2.25
C PRO A 498 -25.69 7.65 -3.20
N GLU A 499 -26.73 8.46 -3.37
CA GLU A 499 -26.67 9.76 -4.04
C GLU A 499 -25.80 10.79 -3.30
N ASP A 500 -25.65 10.64 -1.98
CA ASP A 500 -24.82 11.49 -1.12
C ASP A 500 -23.37 10.95 -1.12
N TYR A 501 -22.63 11.25 -2.19
CA TYR A 501 -21.20 10.94 -2.29
C TYR A 501 -20.34 12.20 -2.25
N SER A 502 -19.10 12.04 -1.76
CA SER A 502 -18.12 13.12 -1.73
C SER A 502 -16.70 12.57 -1.91
N THR A 503 -15.81 13.41 -2.44
CA THR A 503 -14.38 13.14 -2.43
C THR A 503 -13.86 13.14 -0.98
N PHE A 504 -13.21 12.05 -0.58
CA PHE A 504 -12.48 11.95 0.68
C PHE A 504 -10.97 12.16 0.52
N GLY A 505 -10.37 11.70 -0.58
CA GLY A 505 -8.94 11.80 -0.78
C GLY A 505 -8.63 12.05 -2.24
N GLU A 506 -7.65 12.88 -2.56
CA GLU A 506 -7.12 13.04 -3.92
C GLU A 506 -5.60 13.16 -3.88
N GLY A 507 -4.98 13.11 -5.04
CA GLY A 507 -3.52 13.14 -5.22
C GLY A 507 -2.85 11.76 -5.16
N LEU A 508 -3.61 10.68 -4.96
CA LEU A 508 -3.04 9.33 -4.87
C LEU A 508 -2.56 8.88 -6.24
N ARG A 509 -1.38 8.29 -6.26
CA ARG A 509 -0.85 7.70 -7.48
C ARG A 509 -1.38 6.27 -7.59
N ARG A 510 -2.40 6.04 -8.42
CA ARG A 510 -2.88 4.68 -8.74
C ARG A 510 -3.14 3.82 -7.49
N PRO A 511 -4.09 4.23 -6.63
CA PRO A 511 -4.59 3.34 -5.58
C PRO A 511 -5.15 2.08 -6.24
N VAL A 512 -4.87 0.93 -5.64
CA VAL A 512 -5.39 -0.36 -6.12
C VAL A 512 -6.32 -0.99 -5.10
N ASP A 513 -6.07 -0.76 -3.82
CA ASP A 513 -6.89 -1.37 -2.77
C ASP A 513 -6.89 -0.47 -1.54
N LEU A 514 -7.93 -0.60 -0.72
CA LEU A 514 -8.06 0.09 0.55
C LEU A 514 -8.80 -0.78 1.56
N ARG A 515 -8.34 -0.76 2.81
CA ARG A 515 -8.89 -1.57 3.93
C ARG A 515 -8.79 -0.80 5.23
N PHE A 516 -9.71 -1.06 6.15
CA PHE A 516 -9.61 -0.55 7.51
C PHE A 516 -8.97 -1.62 8.40
N GLY A 517 -7.96 -1.21 9.17
CA GLY A 517 -7.35 -2.05 10.20
C GLY A 517 -8.13 -2.01 11.51
N ALA A 518 -7.89 -2.99 12.37
CA ALA A 518 -8.42 -3.00 13.74
C ALA A 518 -7.89 -1.83 14.59
N ASP A 519 -6.78 -1.21 14.18
CA ASP A 519 -6.20 0.00 14.77
C ASP A 519 -6.97 1.30 14.41
N GLY A 520 -8.05 1.18 13.63
CA GLY A 520 -8.85 2.31 13.21
C GLY A 520 -8.20 3.16 12.12
N ARG A 521 -7.12 2.70 11.47
CA ARG A 521 -6.55 3.38 10.30
C ARG A 521 -7.16 2.84 9.02
N MET A 522 -7.26 3.70 8.01
CA MET A 522 -7.49 3.25 6.64
C MET A 522 -6.13 3.07 5.97
N TYR A 523 -5.85 1.88 5.48
CA TYR A 523 -4.68 1.55 4.70
C TYR A 523 -5.03 1.68 3.22
N ILE A 524 -4.11 2.21 2.42
CA ILE A 524 -4.26 2.37 0.98
C ILE A 524 -3.00 1.80 0.32
N LEU A 525 -3.19 0.83 -0.56
CA LEU A 525 -2.13 0.26 -1.36
C LEU A 525 -2.08 1.01 -2.69
N VAL A 526 -0.92 1.52 -3.04
CA VAL A 526 -0.69 2.21 -4.30
C VAL A 526 0.36 1.47 -5.12
N ARG A 527 0.18 1.46 -6.44
CA ARG A 527 1.14 0.89 -7.38
C ARG A 527 1.52 1.89 -8.45
N ASN A 528 2.53 1.55 -9.23
CA ASN A 528 3.04 2.47 -10.24
C ASN A 528 2.83 1.99 -11.69
N ALA A 529 2.81 0.68 -11.90
CA ALA A 529 2.53 0.09 -13.21
C ALA A 529 1.01 -0.03 -13.45
N TRP A 530 0.56 0.02 -14.70
CA TRP A 530 -0.84 -0.30 -15.04
C TRP A 530 -1.11 -1.80 -14.87
N VAL A 531 -0.23 -2.61 -15.42
CA VAL A 531 -0.27 -4.08 -15.45
C VAL A 531 1.13 -4.63 -15.29
N LEU A 532 1.27 -5.96 -15.16
CA LEU A 532 2.56 -6.61 -15.29
C LEU A 532 2.93 -6.71 -16.78
N ASP A 533 3.95 -5.95 -17.17
CA ASP A 533 4.47 -5.88 -18.53
C ASP A 533 5.98 -5.55 -18.54
N ARG A 534 6.56 -5.40 -19.74
CA ARG A 534 8.00 -5.08 -19.91
C ARG A 534 8.43 -3.71 -19.36
N TRP A 535 7.49 -2.85 -18.97
CA TRP A 535 7.75 -1.52 -18.40
C TRP A 535 7.59 -1.48 -16.89
N THR A 536 7.21 -2.61 -16.28
CA THR A 536 7.08 -2.73 -14.83
C THR A 536 8.43 -2.54 -14.16
N THR A 537 8.52 -1.51 -13.33
CA THR A 537 9.69 -1.26 -12.49
C THR A 537 9.44 -1.86 -11.11
N GLN A 538 10.42 -2.59 -10.57
CA GLN A 538 10.35 -3.21 -9.26
C GLN A 538 10.43 -2.18 -8.13
N GLY A 539 9.79 -2.50 -7.01
CA GLY A 539 9.82 -1.73 -5.77
C GLY A 539 9.26 -0.31 -5.90
N THR A 540 8.15 -0.16 -6.62
CA THR A 540 7.59 1.16 -6.98
C THR A 540 6.25 1.47 -6.33
N GLY A 541 5.66 0.47 -5.67
CA GLY A 541 4.48 0.63 -4.86
C GLY A 541 4.83 0.91 -3.40
N SER A 542 3.83 1.39 -2.69
CA SER A 542 3.87 1.71 -1.28
C SER A 542 2.52 1.40 -0.65
N LEU A 543 2.57 1.19 0.66
CA LEU A 543 1.41 1.11 1.52
C LEU A 543 1.42 2.35 2.40
N VAL A 544 0.32 3.11 2.38
CA VAL A 544 0.13 4.28 3.22
C VAL A 544 -1.05 4.06 4.16
N SER A 545 -1.04 4.73 5.30
CA SER A 545 -2.16 4.75 6.25
C SER A 545 -2.69 6.16 6.41
N VAL A 546 -4.01 6.28 6.54
CA VAL A 546 -4.74 7.51 6.85
C VAL A 546 -5.37 7.35 8.23
N GLN A 547 -5.11 8.30 9.10
CA GLN A 547 -5.59 8.30 10.48
C GLN A 547 -6.18 9.66 10.83
N TYR A 548 -7.29 9.68 11.57
CA TYR A 548 -7.80 10.91 12.17
C TYR A 548 -7.03 11.25 13.44
N THR A 549 -6.55 12.49 13.54
CA THR A 549 -5.72 13.01 14.65
C THR A 549 -6.33 14.28 15.30
N GLY A 550 -7.59 14.59 14.98
CA GLY A 550 -8.31 15.78 15.44
C GLY A 550 -8.01 17.03 14.61
N THR A 551 -8.99 17.92 14.49
CA THR A 551 -8.83 19.24 13.85
C THR A 551 -8.13 20.22 14.79
N ALA A 552 -7.72 21.39 14.26
CA ALA A 552 -7.21 22.46 15.11
C ALA A 552 -8.26 22.91 16.16
N ARG A 553 -9.55 22.85 15.81
CA ARG A 553 -10.66 23.19 16.72
C ARG A 553 -10.84 22.16 17.84
N ASP A 554 -10.70 20.87 17.52
CA ASP A 554 -10.82 19.80 18.52
C ASP A 554 -9.70 19.86 19.56
N LYS A 555 -8.49 20.26 19.13
CA LYS A 555 -7.33 20.43 20.01
C LYS A 555 -7.48 21.62 20.97
N VAL A 556 -8.17 22.69 20.53
CA VAL A 556 -8.48 23.86 21.37
C VAL A 556 -9.62 23.56 22.35
N ALA A 557 -10.63 22.78 21.95
CA ALA A 557 -11.72 22.36 22.82
C ALA A 557 -11.29 21.36 23.91
N ALA A 558 -10.20 20.61 23.67
CA ALA A 558 -9.62 19.66 24.62
C ALA A 558 -8.70 20.30 25.67
N GLU A 559 -8.34 21.58 25.54
CA GLU A 559 -7.67 22.30 26.62
C GLU A 559 -8.67 22.50 27.77
N PRO A 560 -8.38 22.03 29.01
CA PRO A 560 -9.26 22.27 30.14
C PRO A 560 -9.40 23.78 30.32
N GLY A 561 -10.63 24.26 30.12
CA GLY A 561 -10.96 25.67 30.19
C GLY A 561 -10.33 26.29 31.42
N ASN A 562 -9.47 27.27 31.21
CA ASN A 562 -8.96 28.13 32.26
C ASN A 562 -10.19 28.88 32.81
N SER A 563 -10.82 28.31 33.85
CA SER A 563 -11.82 28.97 34.66
C SER A 563 -11.12 30.10 35.41
N ALA A 564 -10.95 31.21 34.70
CA ALA A 564 -10.53 32.46 35.30
C ALA A 564 -11.61 32.84 36.30
N LYS A 565 -11.28 32.64 37.59
CA LYS A 565 -11.82 33.44 38.68
C LYS A 565 -11.72 34.91 38.28
N ARG A 566 -12.87 35.56 38.07
CA ARG A 566 -13.20 36.87 38.64
C ARG A 566 -14.67 37.18 38.43
#